data_AF-A0AAE0N871-F1
#
_entry.id   AF-A0AAE0N871-F1
#
_cell.length_a   1.000
_cell.length_b   1.000
_cell.length_c   1.000
_cell.angle_alpha   90.00
_cell.angle_beta   90.00
_cell.angle_gamma   90.00
#
_symmetry.space_group_name_H-M   'P 1'
#
loop_
_entity.id
_entity.type
_entity.pdbx_description
1 polymer ?
#
loop_
_entity_poly.entity_id
_entity_poly.type
_entity_poly.pdbx_seq_one_letter_code
_entity_poly.pdbx_strand_id
1 'polypeptide(L)'
;MSRHPLNNRVHLAKRIASGLFILHSADLVHKIVRPDNIVLLDRESRESGEERYPWRLGEPFRVGFNVARRADAASLMLRTEEWRRNIYLSPERQRLQHGDHFRAQHDLYSLGVVLLEISFWSSFQDSRSENLGSRVWKKERVQKTEPSAPEYKKVLRTPEELRDQYLLLATRYVPRLMGQKFADVIVSCLNGLKDKAGTSALEDLDGIVVGSAYLTHIIRKLEQISL
;
A
#
# COMPACT_ATOMS: atom_id res chain seq x y z
N MET A 1 -17.94 -4.10 -7.59
CA MET A 1 -17.88 -5.10 -6.49
C MET A 1 -18.62 -4.54 -5.29
N SER A 2 -19.50 -5.34 -4.68
CA SER A 2 -20.12 -5.01 -3.40
C SER A 2 -19.04 -4.89 -2.32
N ARG A 3 -19.16 -3.90 -1.43
CA ARG A 3 -18.20 -3.71 -0.33
C ARG A 3 -18.46 -4.76 0.75
N HIS A 4 -17.42 -5.41 1.23
CA HIS A 4 -17.54 -6.28 2.41
C HIS A 4 -17.81 -5.45 3.68
N PRO A 5 -18.42 -6.07 4.71
CA PRO A 5 -18.65 -5.45 6.02
C PRO A 5 -17.39 -4.80 6.61
N LEU A 6 -17.58 -3.70 7.36
CA LEU A 6 -16.46 -2.91 7.90
C LEU A 6 -15.56 -3.73 8.83
N ASN A 7 -16.14 -4.62 9.64
CA ASN A 7 -15.41 -5.56 10.50
C ASN A 7 -14.51 -6.49 9.71
N ASN A 8 -14.98 -7.04 8.59
CA ASN A 8 -14.16 -7.90 7.74
C ASN A 8 -12.99 -7.13 7.13
N ARG A 9 -13.22 -5.87 6.72
CA ARG A 9 -12.16 -5.00 6.15
C ARG A 9 -11.10 -4.60 7.19
N VAL A 10 -11.52 -4.26 8.41
CA VAL A 10 -10.59 -3.97 9.53
C VAL A 10 -9.84 -5.23 9.95
N HIS A 11 -10.49 -6.39 9.96
CA HIS A 11 -9.85 -7.67 10.25
C HIS A 11 -8.77 -7.98 9.19
N LEU A 12 -9.09 -7.85 7.90
CA LEU A 12 -8.13 -8.01 6.82
C LEU A 12 -6.90 -7.09 6.99
N ALA A 13 -7.13 -5.81 7.29
CA ALA A 13 -6.06 -4.85 7.55
C ALA A 13 -5.14 -5.27 8.71
N LYS A 14 -5.72 -5.73 9.83
CA LYS A 14 -4.96 -6.24 11.00
C LYS A 14 -4.08 -7.43 10.62
N ARG A 15 -4.63 -8.37 9.84
CA ARG A 15 -3.90 -9.57 9.41
C ARG A 15 -2.74 -9.23 8.47
N ILE A 16 -2.93 -8.32 7.51
CA ILE A 16 -1.86 -7.88 6.60
C ILE A 16 -0.73 -7.19 7.39
N ALA A 17 -1.06 -6.31 8.32
CA ALA A 17 -0.07 -5.64 9.17
C ALA A 17 0.70 -6.64 10.04
N SER A 18 0.01 -7.64 10.61
CA SER A 18 0.61 -8.70 11.41
C SER A 18 1.54 -9.60 10.59
N GLY A 19 1.13 -9.97 9.38
CA GLY A 19 1.97 -10.73 8.46
C GLY A 19 3.23 -9.97 8.05
N LEU A 20 3.13 -8.65 7.87
CA LEU A 20 4.31 -7.80 7.62
C LEU A 20 5.25 -7.79 8.84
N PHE A 21 4.72 -7.65 10.05
CA PHE A 21 5.51 -7.71 11.29
C PHE A 21 6.28 -9.03 11.41
N ILE A 22 5.63 -10.18 11.24
CA ILE A 22 6.28 -11.50 11.32
C ILE A 22 7.44 -11.61 10.34
N LEU A 23 7.28 -11.11 9.11
CA LEU A 23 8.34 -11.12 8.10
C LEU A 23 9.54 -10.26 8.50
N HIS A 24 9.29 -9.06 9.03
CA HIS A 24 10.37 -8.21 9.54
C HIS A 24 11.07 -8.81 10.76
N SER A 25 10.33 -9.45 11.68
CA SER A 25 10.91 -10.12 12.85
C SER A 25 11.74 -11.36 12.51
N ALA A 26 11.55 -11.93 11.31
CA ALA A 26 12.32 -13.07 10.81
C ALA A 26 13.53 -12.66 9.94
N ASP A 27 13.90 -11.37 9.92
CA ASP A 27 14.91 -10.79 9.00
C ASP A 27 14.63 -11.04 7.52
N LEU A 28 13.40 -11.42 7.18
CA LEU A 28 12.95 -11.60 5.81
C LEU A 28 12.47 -10.25 5.27
N VAL A 29 13.43 -9.41 4.95
CA VAL A 29 13.23 -8.08 4.37
C VAL A 29 12.83 -8.22 2.89
N HIS A 30 11.59 -8.65 2.63
CA HIS A 30 11.12 -8.87 1.26
C HIS A 30 10.54 -7.60 0.63
N LYS A 31 11.21 -7.19 -0.45
CA LYS A 31 10.81 -6.14 -1.39
C LYS A 31 9.33 -6.27 -1.78
N ILE A 32 8.54 -5.31 -1.27
CA ILE A 32 7.24 -4.83 -1.77
C ILE A 32 6.00 -5.52 -1.19
N VAL A 33 5.30 -4.77 -0.33
CA VAL A 33 3.90 -5.02 0.04
C VAL A 33 2.99 -4.54 -1.11
N ARG A 34 2.22 -5.45 -1.71
CA ARG A 34 1.28 -5.16 -2.81
C ARG A 34 0.03 -6.03 -2.69
N PRO A 35 -1.13 -5.59 -3.20
CA PRO A 35 -2.35 -6.40 -3.26
C PRO A 35 -2.16 -7.71 -4.02
N ASP A 36 -1.36 -7.69 -5.09
CA ASP A 36 -0.99 -8.88 -5.88
C ASP A 36 -0.29 -9.97 -5.06
N ASN A 37 0.27 -9.58 -3.91
CA ASN A 37 0.94 -10.48 -2.98
C ASN A 37 0.05 -10.88 -1.78
N ILE A 38 -1.26 -10.58 -1.81
CA ILE A 38 -2.20 -10.92 -0.74
C ILE A 38 -3.30 -11.82 -1.34
N VAL A 39 -3.24 -13.11 -1.03
CA VAL A 39 -4.23 -14.10 -1.45
C VAL A 39 -5.19 -14.33 -0.29
N LEU A 40 -6.48 -14.21 -0.56
CA LEU A 40 -7.50 -14.59 0.41
C LEU A 40 -7.79 -16.08 0.17
N LEU A 41 -7.43 -16.94 1.13
CA LEU A 41 -7.80 -18.35 1.08
C LEU A 41 -9.13 -18.50 1.82
N ASP A 42 -10.16 -18.87 1.06
CA ASP A 42 -11.40 -19.32 1.63
C ASP A 42 -11.18 -20.73 2.21
N ARG A 43 -11.50 -20.96 3.48
CA ARG A 43 -11.46 -22.31 4.03
C ARG A 43 -12.66 -23.06 3.45
N GLU A 44 -12.47 -24.29 3.00
CA GLU A 44 -13.60 -25.19 2.72
C GLU A 44 -14.35 -25.46 4.04
N SER A 45 -15.28 -24.58 4.43
CA SER A 45 -16.32 -24.96 5.36
C SER A 45 -17.40 -25.73 4.59
N ARG A 46 -17.80 -26.88 5.13
CA ARG A 46 -18.89 -27.72 4.61
C ARG A 46 -20.28 -27.13 4.91
N GLU A 47 -20.35 -25.88 5.35
CA GLU A 47 -21.57 -25.24 5.83
C GLU A 47 -21.95 -24.04 4.94
N SER A 48 -23.24 -23.70 4.99
CA SER A 48 -24.06 -22.92 4.06
C SER A 48 -23.40 -21.77 3.28
N GLY A 49 -23.91 -21.50 2.06
CA GLY A 49 -23.34 -20.58 1.06
C GLY A 49 -23.18 -19.10 1.45
N GLU A 50 -23.57 -18.69 2.65
CA GLU A 50 -23.33 -17.35 3.21
C GLU A 50 -21.98 -17.24 3.96
N GLU A 51 -21.31 -18.36 4.25
CA GLU A 51 -19.98 -18.36 4.87
C GLU A 51 -18.81 -18.20 3.89
N ARG A 52 -19.09 -18.17 2.58
CA ARG A 52 -18.09 -18.09 1.50
C ARG A 52 -18.04 -16.72 0.83
N TYR A 53 -17.03 -16.49 -0.01
CA TYR A 53 -17.03 -15.34 -0.93
C TYR A 53 -18.32 -15.32 -1.78
N PRO A 54 -18.97 -14.16 -2.02
CA PRO A 54 -18.58 -12.77 -1.72
C PRO A 54 -19.06 -12.24 -0.36
N TRP A 55 -19.57 -13.08 0.53
CA TRP A 55 -20.21 -12.64 1.78
C TRP A 55 -19.25 -12.53 2.96
N ARG A 56 -18.26 -13.44 3.04
CA ARG A 56 -17.12 -13.35 3.97
C ARG A 56 -15.78 -13.23 3.22
N LEU A 57 -14.82 -12.58 3.88
CA LEU A 57 -13.42 -12.61 3.44
C LEU A 57 -12.78 -13.81 4.13
N GLY A 58 -12.21 -14.73 3.35
CA GLY A 58 -11.42 -15.84 3.88
C GLY A 58 -10.17 -15.36 4.63
N GLU A 59 -9.38 -16.31 5.12
CA GLU A 59 -8.12 -15.99 5.80
C GLU A 59 -7.12 -15.39 4.80
N PRO A 60 -6.60 -14.18 5.03
CA PRO A 60 -5.59 -13.60 4.17
C PRO A 60 -4.24 -14.28 4.39
N PHE A 61 -3.73 -14.91 3.34
CA PHE A 61 -2.37 -15.40 3.25
C PHE A 61 -1.57 -14.48 2.34
N ARG A 62 -0.37 -14.10 2.78
CA ARG A 62 0.56 -13.42 1.88
C ARG A 62 1.19 -14.46 0.97
N VAL A 63 1.07 -14.28 -0.34
CA VAL A 63 1.64 -15.15 -1.38
C VAL A 63 2.45 -14.27 -2.33
N GLY A 64 3.34 -14.84 -3.14
CA GLY A 64 4.29 -14.05 -3.93
C GLY A 64 5.71 -14.04 -3.35
N PHE A 65 6.12 -15.19 -2.79
CA PHE A 65 7.54 -15.52 -2.55
C PHE A 65 8.37 -15.66 -3.85
N ASN A 66 7.79 -15.33 -5.01
CA ASN A 66 8.33 -15.70 -6.32
C ASN A 66 9.53 -14.85 -6.79
N VAL A 67 10.13 -14.06 -5.91
CA VAL A 67 11.46 -13.48 -6.14
C VAL A 67 12.22 -13.39 -4.80
N ALA A 68 12.44 -14.51 -4.13
CA ALA A 68 13.66 -14.65 -3.35
C ALA A 68 14.82 -14.65 -4.38
N ARG A 69 15.43 -13.50 -4.63
CA ARG A 69 16.63 -13.42 -5.49
C ARG A 69 17.78 -12.74 -4.74
N ARG A 70 18.95 -13.34 -4.92
CA ARG A 70 20.24 -12.77 -4.57
C ARG A 70 20.46 -11.45 -5.34
N ALA A 71 21.26 -10.56 -4.76
CA ALA A 71 21.42 -9.14 -5.09
C ALA A 71 21.97 -8.81 -6.51
N ASP A 72 22.14 -9.79 -7.38
CA ASP A 72 23.12 -9.80 -8.48
C ASP A 72 22.55 -10.14 -9.88
N ALA A 73 21.22 -10.31 -10.04
CA ALA A 73 20.64 -10.59 -11.35
C ALA A 73 20.07 -9.33 -12.05
N ALA A 74 20.75 -8.88 -13.12
CA ALA A 74 20.35 -7.77 -13.99
C ALA A 74 18.96 -7.98 -14.64
N SER A 75 18.16 -6.92 -14.68
CA SER A 75 16.76 -6.95 -15.13
C SER A 75 16.64 -6.83 -16.66
N LEU A 76 16.01 -7.82 -17.29
CA LEU A 76 15.57 -7.79 -18.70
C LEU A 76 14.02 -7.85 -18.84
N MET A 77 13.25 -7.36 -17.85
CA MET A 77 11.78 -7.41 -17.90
C MET A 77 11.13 -6.01 -18.03
N LEU A 78 10.79 -5.68 -19.28
CA LEU A 78 9.63 -4.94 -19.78
C LEU A 78 9.06 -3.78 -18.92
N ARG A 79 9.27 -2.55 -19.42
CA ARG A 79 8.74 -1.23 -18.98
C ARG A 79 7.21 -1.15 -18.70
N THR A 80 6.42 -2.17 -19.04
CA THR A 80 4.95 -2.14 -18.93
C THR A 80 4.45 -2.45 -17.50
N GLU A 81 5.20 -3.22 -16.70
CA GLU A 81 4.82 -3.56 -15.32
C GLU A 81 5.31 -2.56 -14.26
N GLU A 82 6.21 -1.65 -14.64
CA GLU A 82 6.86 -0.74 -13.68
C GLU A 82 5.86 0.16 -12.97
N TRP A 83 4.90 0.78 -13.67
CA TRP A 83 3.98 1.71 -13.02
C TRP A 83 3.06 1.03 -12.00
N ARG A 84 2.55 -0.17 -12.30
CA ARG A 84 1.70 -0.96 -11.40
C ARG A 84 2.41 -1.31 -10.10
N ARG A 85 3.72 -1.47 -10.17
CA ARG A 85 4.58 -1.67 -9.00
C ARG A 85 4.89 -0.36 -8.29
N ASN A 86 5.24 0.68 -9.05
CA ASN A 86 5.75 1.94 -8.54
C ASN A 86 4.70 2.73 -7.74
N ILE A 87 3.42 2.61 -8.07
CA ILE A 87 2.35 3.30 -7.32
C ILE A 87 2.28 2.92 -5.82
N TYR A 88 2.87 1.79 -5.42
CA TYR A 88 2.94 1.36 -4.02
C TYR A 88 4.28 1.73 -3.34
N LEU A 89 5.26 2.26 -4.09
CA LEU A 89 6.59 2.57 -3.58
C LEU A 89 6.66 4.01 -3.07
N SER A 90 7.35 4.23 -1.95
CA SER A 90 7.60 5.59 -1.44
C SER A 90 8.41 6.42 -2.44
N PRO A 91 8.27 7.77 -2.43
CA PRO A 91 9.04 8.64 -3.33
C PRO A 91 10.56 8.42 -3.28
N GLU A 92 11.10 8.26 -2.06
CA GLU A 92 12.51 7.93 -1.84
C GLU A 92 12.89 6.62 -2.52
N ARG A 93 12.06 5.59 -2.39
CA ARG A 93 12.31 4.27 -2.96
C ARG A 93 12.32 4.26 -4.49
N GLN A 94 11.57 5.14 -5.13
CA GLN A 94 11.58 5.28 -6.59
C GLN A 94 12.84 5.98 -7.10
N ARG A 95 13.61 6.62 -6.21
CA ARG A 95 14.88 7.32 -6.51
C ARG A 95 16.12 6.52 -6.13
N LEU A 96 15.98 5.43 -5.36
CA LEU A 96 17.09 4.59 -4.93
C LEU A 96 17.81 3.95 -6.12
N GLN A 97 19.14 3.93 -6.06
CA GLN A 97 20.00 3.30 -7.06
C GLN A 97 20.33 1.85 -6.69
N HIS A 98 20.95 1.12 -7.62
CA HIS A 98 21.45 -0.22 -7.34
C HIS A 98 22.51 -0.16 -6.23
N GLY A 99 22.25 -0.83 -5.11
CA GLY A 99 23.16 -0.88 -3.95
C GLY A 99 22.57 -0.29 -2.65
N ASP A 100 21.48 0.47 -2.73
CA ASP A 100 20.89 1.07 -1.54
C ASP A 100 20.24 0.03 -0.61
N HIS A 101 20.52 0.17 0.69
CA HIS A 101 19.99 -0.72 1.73
C HIS A 101 18.49 -0.57 1.89
N PHE A 102 17.80 -1.70 1.98
CA PHE A 102 16.36 -1.73 2.18
C PHE A 102 15.99 -1.35 3.61
N ARG A 103 15.12 -0.35 3.78
CA ARG A 103 14.59 0.08 5.08
C ARG A 103 13.13 -0.32 5.24
N ALA A 104 12.75 -0.73 6.45
CA ALA A 104 11.37 -1.09 6.81
C ALA A 104 10.36 0.05 6.57
N GLN A 105 10.81 1.30 6.59
CA GLN A 105 10.02 2.49 6.28
C GLN A 105 9.36 2.43 4.89
N HIS A 106 10.02 1.78 3.92
CA HIS A 106 9.45 1.65 2.57
C HIS A 106 8.28 0.67 2.50
N ASP A 107 8.33 -0.42 3.28
CA ASP A 107 7.22 -1.37 3.35
C ASP A 107 6.02 -0.80 4.10
N LEU A 108 6.26 0.10 5.04
CA LEU A 108 5.22 0.83 5.76
C LEU A 108 4.46 1.77 4.83
N TYR A 109 5.16 2.49 3.96
CA TYR A 109 4.50 3.29 2.93
C TYR A 109 3.59 2.41 2.06
N SER A 110 4.12 1.28 1.57
CA SER A 110 3.37 0.33 0.77
C SER A 110 2.16 -0.25 1.53
N LEU A 111 2.29 -0.54 2.82
CA LEU A 111 1.17 -0.93 3.68
C LEU A 111 0.09 0.16 3.71
N GLY A 112 0.47 1.43 3.87
CA GLY A 112 -0.46 2.55 3.84
C GLY A 112 -1.28 2.62 2.54
N VAL A 113 -0.64 2.40 1.39
CA VAL A 113 -1.32 2.35 0.09
C VAL A 113 -2.29 1.16 -0.01
N VAL A 114 -1.93 -0.01 0.52
CA VAL A 114 -2.82 -1.18 0.57
C VAL A 114 -4.03 -0.93 1.49
N LEU A 115 -3.83 -0.30 2.65
CA LEU A 115 -4.90 0.06 3.56
C LEU A 115 -5.88 1.07 2.94
N LEU A 116 -5.42 1.95 2.05
CA LEU A 116 -6.29 2.80 1.24
C LEU A 116 -7.16 1.97 0.31
N GLU A 117 -6.60 1.01 -0.43
CA GLU A 117 -7.41 0.15 -1.30
C GLU A 117 -8.48 -0.62 -0.53
N ILE A 118 -8.16 -1.13 0.67
CA ILE A 118 -9.13 -1.79 1.56
C ILE A 118 -10.24 -0.81 1.98
N SER A 119 -9.89 0.45 2.25
CA SER A 119 -10.85 1.49 2.65
C SER A 119 -11.90 1.77 1.59
N PHE A 120 -11.48 1.83 0.33
CA PHE A 120 -12.37 2.08 -0.80
C PHE A 120 -12.96 0.81 -1.39
N TRP A 121 -12.40 -0.35 -1.03
CA TRP A 121 -12.66 -1.65 -1.63
C TRP A 121 -12.51 -1.62 -3.16
N SER A 122 -11.43 -0.98 -3.61
CA SER A 122 -11.11 -0.73 -5.03
C SER A 122 -9.60 -0.74 -5.19
N SER A 123 -9.10 -1.15 -6.36
CA SER A 123 -7.67 -1.08 -6.66
C SER A 123 -7.29 0.23 -7.37
N PHE A 124 -6.08 0.73 -7.10
CA PHE A 124 -5.43 1.79 -7.88
C PHE A 124 -5.01 1.33 -9.28
N GLN A 125 -4.89 0.01 -9.50
CA GLN A 125 -4.56 -0.56 -10.81
C GLN A 125 -5.80 -0.73 -11.71
N ASP A 126 -7.01 -0.69 -11.14
CA ASP A 126 -8.23 -0.86 -11.92
C ASP A 126 -8.59 0.44 -12.66
N SER A 127 -8.12 0.55 -13.90
CA SER A 127 -8.40 1.69 -14.79
C SER A 127 -9.88 1.86 -15.14
N ARG A 128 -10.71 0.84 -14.88
CA ARG A 128 -12.17 0.87 -15.09
C ARG A 128 -12.92 1.44 -13.89
N SER A 129 -12.29 1.48 -12.72
CA SER A 129 -12.87 2.07 -11.52
C SER A 129 -12.63 3.58 -11.53
N GLU A 130 -13.71 4.36 -11.67
CA GLU A 130 -13.66 5.83 -11.59
C GLU A 130 -13.18 6.34 -10.22
N ASN A 131 -13.15 5.47 -9.19
CA ASN A 131 -12.81 5.82 -7.82
C ASN A 131 -11.31 6.01 -7.60
N LEU A 132 -10.54 4.93 -7.52
CA LEU A 132 -9.13 4.96 -7.17
C LEU A 132 -8.22 4.91 -8.39
N GLY A 133 -8.56 4.12 -9.41
CA GLY A 133 -7.73 3.96 -10.61
C GLY A 133 -7.52 5.26 -11.38
N SER A 134 -8.49 6.17 -11.37
CA SER A 134 -8.36 7.51 -11.96
C SER A 134 -7.37 8.42 -11.19
N ARG A 135 -7.16 8.16 -9.89
CA ARG A 135 -6.36 9.01 -8.98
C ARG A 135 -4.86 8.79 -9.06
N VAL A 136 -4.38 7.85 -9.87
CA VAL A 136 -2.95 7.76 -10.18
C VAL A 136 -2.57 8.55 -11.42
N TRP A 137 -3.55 9.02 -12.21
CA TRP A 137 -3.32 9.72 -13.48
C TRP A 137 -3.67 11.21 -13.38
N LYS A 138 -2.87 12.06 -14.01
CA LYS A 138 -3.17 13.48 -14.25
C LYS A 138 -3.32 13.76 -15.75
N LYS A 139 -4.04 14.84 -16.08
CA LYS A 139 -4.10 15.36 -17.45
C LYS A 139 -2.97 16.36 -17.62
N GLU A 140 -2.16 16.16 -18.65
CA GLU A 140 -1.06 17.06 -19.02
C GLU A 140 -1.32 17.62 -20.41
N ARG A 141 -1.17 18.93 -20.57
CA ARG A 141 -1.38 19.60 -21.85
C ARG A 141 -0.26 19.21 -22.80
N VAL A 142 -0.61 18.70 -23.97
CA VAL A 142 0.34 18.39 -25.03
C VAL A 142 0.79 19.72 -25.64
N GLN A 143 2.10 20.01 -25.58
CA GLN A 143 2.66 21.13 -26.32
C GLN A 143 2.66 20.76 -27.80
N LYS A 144 1.90 21.50 -28.59
CA LYS A 144 1.91 21.42 -30.05
C LYS A 144 2.64 22.64 -30.59
N THR A 145 3.43 22.43 -31.62
CA THR A 145 4.13 23.46 -32.39
C THR A 145 3.18 24.28 -33.26
N GLU A 146 2.02 23.73 -33.61
CA GLU A 146 1.01 24.35 -34.48
C GLU A 146 -0.23 24.79 -33.68
N PRO A 147 -0.85 25.95 -33.99
CA PRO A 147 -2.06 26.42 -33.33
C PRO A 147 -3.25 25.52 -33.67
N SER A 148 -3.58 24.62 -32.73
CA SER A 148 -4.72 23.70 -32.83
C SER A 148 -5.40 23.58 -31.46
N ALA A 149 -6.57 22.94 -31.43
CA ALA A 149 -7.33 22.75 -30.20
C ALA A 149 -6.45 22.09 -29.11
N PRO A 150 -6.55 22.55 -27.83
CA PRO A 150 -5.72 22.05 -26.75
C PRO A 150 -5.96 20.55 -26.54
N GLU A 151 -4.90 19.76 -26.70
CA GLU A 151 -4.94 18.31 -26.50
C GLU A 151 -4.33 17.96 -25.14
N TYR A 152 -4.91 16.96 -24.47
CA TYR A 152 -4.45 16.50 -23.17
C TYR A 152 -4.14 15.02 -23.21
N LYS A 153 -2.96 14.64 -22.73
CA LYS A 153 -2.58 13.24 -22.49
C LYS A 153 -2.80 12.88 -21.03
N LYS A 154 -3.18 11.63 -20.76
CA LYS A 154 -3.15 11.06 -19.40
C LYS A 154 -1.73 10.61 -19.10
N VAL A 155 -1.18 11.09 -17.99
CA VAL A 155 0.19 10.77 -17.55
C VAL A 155 0.14 10.33 -16.10
N LEU A 156 1.00 9.39 -15.72
CA LEU A 156 1.11 8.98 -14.33
C LEU A 156 1.58 10.17 -13.49
N ARG A 157 0.99 10.34 -12.30
CA ARG A 157 1.47 11.31 -11.32
C ARG A 157 2.91 10.97 -10.90
N THR A 158 3.69 11.99 -10.57
CA THR A 158 5.03 11.78 -9.97
C THR A 158 4.89 11.11 -8.60
N PRO A 159 5.98 10.54 -8.03
CA PRO A 159 5.91 9.89 -6.73
C PRO A 159 5.40 10.82 -5.62
N GLU A 160 5.80 12.09 -5.65
CA GLU A 160 5.37 13.12 -4.70
C GLU A 160 3.89 13.45 -4.88
N GLU A 161 3.46 13.66 -6.12
CA GLU A 161 2.05 13.90 -6.42
C GLU A 161 1.16 12.71 -6.02
N LEU A 162 1.64 11.48 -6.19
CA LEU A 162 0.95 10.27 -5.73
C LEU A 162 0.84 10.24 -4.21
N ARG A 163 1.93 10.52 -3.49
CA ARG A 163 1.92 10.63 -2.03
C ARG A 163 0.88 11.66 -1.56
N ASP A 164 0.84 12.83 -2.18
CA ASP A 164 -0.11 13.88 -1.83
C ASP A 164 -1.56 13.43 -2.10
N GLN A 165 -1.81 12.73 -3.21
CA GLN A 165 -3.12 12.13 -3.46
C GLN A 165 -3.49 11.09 -2.41
N TYR A 166 -2.56 10.23 -1.98
CA TYR A 166 -2.82 9.22 -0.96
C TYR A 166 -3.10 9.84 0.41
N LEU A 167 -2.35 10.87 0.80
CA LEU A 167 -2.61 11.63 2.02
C LEU A 167 -3.96 12.35 1.96
N LEU A 168 -4.32 12.94 0.82
CA LEU A 168 -5.64 13.54 0.61
C LEU A 168 -6.76 12.50 0.77
N LEU A 169 -6.58 11.31 0.18
CA LEU A 169 -7.53 10.21 0.32
C LEU A 169 -7.70 9.79 1.78
N ALA A 170 -6.58 9.58 2.45
CA ALA A 170 -6.52 9.15 3.84
C ALA A 170 -7.17 10.17 4.79
N THR A 171 -6.91 11.46 4.61
CA THR A 171 -7.42 12.50 5.51
C THR A 171 -8.86 12.89 5.22
N ARG A 172 -9.27 12.97 3.95
CA ARG A 172 -10.57 13.52 3.56
C ARG A 172 -11.68 12.49 3.50
N TYR A 173 -11.38 11.26 3.08
CA TYR A 173 -12.40 10.27 2.74
C TYR A 173 -12.42 9.07 3.68
N VAL A 174 -11.25 8.54 4.07
CA VAL A 174 -11.17 7.37 4.95
C VAL A 174 -11.90 7.53 6.28
N PRO A 175 -11.90 8.71 6.97
CA PRO A 175 -12.64 8.85 8.22
C PRO A 175 -14.11 8.51 8.10
N ARG A 176 -14.72 8.81 6.94
CA ARG A 176 -16.13 8.49 6.65
C ARG A 176 -16.34 7.03 6.21
N LEU A 177 -15.30 6.34 5.75
CA LEU A 177 -15.38 4.97 5.23
C LEU A 177 -15.02 3.90 6.27
N MET A 178 -14.09 4.21 7.17
CA MET A 178 -13.52 3.27 8.15
C MET A 178 -13.26 3.88 9.54
N GLY A 179 -13.59 5.15 9.75
CA GLY A 179 -13.37 5.85 11.02
C GLY A 179 -12.02 6.55 11.12
N GLN A 180 -11.95 7.51 12.04
CA GLN A 180 -10.78 8.40 12.20
C GLN A 180 -9.50 7.62 12.57
N LYS A 181 -9.58 6.67 13.51
CA LYS A 181 -8.42 5.87 13.92
C LYS A 181 -7.78 5.12 12.75
N PHE A 182 -8.59 4.59 11.83
CA PHE A 182 -8.08 3.89 10.65
C PHE A 182 -7.38 4.87 9.69
N ALA A 183 -7.95 6.07 9.50
CA ALA A 183 -7.31 7.13 8.72
C ALA A 183 -5.95 7.54 9.31
N ASP A 184 -5.87 7.70 10.63
CA ASP A 184 -4.64 8.09 11.33
C ASP A 184 -3.53 7.04 11.17
N VAL A 185 -3.90 5.74 11.12
CA VAL A 185 -2.97 4.64 10.83
C VAL A 185 -2.41 4.79 9.42
N ILE A 186 -3.25 5.02 8.41
CA ILE A 186 -2.81 5.20 7.03
C ILE A 186 -1.89 6.42 6.90
N VAL A 187 -2.28 7.55 7.48
CA VAL A 187 -1.47 8.78 7.45
C VAL A 187 -0.10 8.54 8.11
N SER A 188 -0.07 7.82 9.23
CA SER A 188 1.19 7.43 9.88
C SER A 188 2.07 6.64 8.90
N CYS A 189 1.50 5.61 8.27
CA CYS A 189 2.20 4.74 7.32
C CYS A 189 2.77 5.52 6.11
N LEU A 190 2.00 6.44 5.54
CA LEU A 190 2.40 7.22 4.35
C LEU A 190 3.44 8.30 4.63
N ASN A 191 3.48 8.84 5.85
CA ASN A 191 4.42 9.89 6.22
C ASN A 191 5.73 9.39 6.82
N GLY A 192 5.79 8.12 7.23
CA GLY A 192 6.85 7.64 8.12
C GLY A 192 6.71 8.20 9.54
N LEU A 193 7.42 7.62 10.50
CA LEU A 193 7.43 8.10 11.89
C LEU A 193 8.40 9.27 11.91
N LYS A 194 7.86 10.47 12.04
CA LYS A 194 8.64 11.63 12.47
C LYS A 194 8.60 11.65 14.00
N ASP A 195 9.73 11.85 14.66
CA ASP A 195 9.73 12.16 16.10
C ASP A 195 9.03 13.50 16.35
N LYS A 196 8.85 13.83 17.63
CA LYS A 196 8.34 15.13 18.07
C LYS A 196 9.18 16.33 17.58
N ALA A 197 10.39 16.10 17.07
CA ALA A 197 11.26 17.13 16.50
C ALA A 197 11.15 17.24 14.97
N GLY A 198 10.36 16.38 14.30
CA GLY A 198 10.21 16.38 12.85
C GLY A 198 11.36 15.68 12.10
N THR A 199 12.32 15.11 12.84
CA THR A 199 13.42 14.30 12.32
C THR A 199 12.92 12.86 12.14
N SER A 200 13.45 12.16 11.14
CA SER A 200 13.29 10.71 11.02
C SER A 200 13.95 10.09 12.25
N ALA A 201 13.15 9.76 13.27
CA ALA A 201 13.58 9.35 14.63
C ALA A 201 14.44 8.07 14.70
N LEU A 202 14.89 7.60 13.55
CA LEU A 202 15.14 6.20 13.23
C LEU A 202 16.30 6.04 12.22
N GLU A 203 17.04 7.11 11.93
CA GLU A 203 18.25 7.04 11.07
C GLU A 203 19.46 6.45 11.79
N ASP A 204 19.47 6.44 13.13
CA ASP A 204 20.65 6.12 13.95
C ASP A 204 20.65 4.71 14.59
N LEU A 205 19.69 3.85 14.25
CA LEU A 205 19.58 2.48 14.78
C LEU A 205 19.37 1.47 13.65
N ASP A 206 19.84 0.23 13.84
CA ASP A 206 19.62 -0.88 12.92
C ASP A 206 18.18 -0.87 12.39
N GLY A 207 18.04 -0.69 11.07
CA GLY A 207 16.75 -0.41 10.41
C GLY A 207 15.67 -1.49 10.63
N ILE A 208 16.09 -2.66 11.13
CA ILE A 208 15.25 -3.80 11.51
C ILE A 208 14.55 -3.57 12.86
N VAL A 209 15.28 -3.16 13.90
CA VAL A 209 14.72 -2.92 15.26
C VAL A 209 13.73 -1.76 15.20
N VAL A 210 14.14 -0.71 14.50
CA VAL A 210 13.34 0.45 14.11
C VAL A 210 12.05 0.05 13.38
N GLY A 211 12.16 -0.84 12.38
CA GLY A 211 11.03 -1.32 11.59
C GLY A 211 10.03 -2.12 12.41
N SER A 212 10.54 -3.00 13.27
CA SER A 212 9.73 -3.86 14.14
C SER A 212 8.98 -3.04 15.20
N ALA A 213 9.63 -2.04 15.80
CA ALA A 213 8.99 -1.12 16.74
C ALA A 213 7.86 -0.32 16.07
N TYR A 214 8.08 0.14 14.84
CA TYR A 214 7.07 0.85 14.07
C TYR A 214 5.86 -0.05 13.77
N LEU A 215 6.09 -1.25 13.25
CA LEU A 215 5.00 -2.18 12.91
C LEU A 215 4.18 -2.55 14.14
N THR A 216 4.83 -2.74 15.29
CA THR A 216 4.17 -2.95 16.57
C THR A 216 3.24 -1.78 16.90
N HIS A 217 3.68 -0.53 16.71
CA HIS A 217 2.84 0.65 16.92
C HIS A 217 1.62 0.69 16.00
N ILE A 218 1.79 0.36 14.72
CA ILE A 218 0.68 0.30 13.76
C ILE A 218 -0.33 -0.79 14.15
N ILE A 219 0.14 -1.98 14.52
CA ILE A 219 -0.71 -3.09 14.94
C ILE A 219 -1.52 -2.67 16.17
N ARG A 220 -0.88 -2.07 17.19
CA ARG A 220 -1.57 -1.59 18.40
C ARG A 220 -2.64 -0.55 18.07
N LYS A 221 -2.35 0.40 17.16
CA LYS A 221 -3.36 1.39 16.71
C LYS A 221 -4.54 0.73 15.99
N LEU A 222 -4.28 -0.28 15.16
CA LEU A 222 -5.34 -1.04 14.50
C LEU A 222 -6.18 -1.85 15.50
N GLU A 223 -5.56 -2.45 16.52
CA GLU A 223 -6.25 -3.20 17.58
C GLU A 223 -7.22 -2.35 18.39
N GLN A 224 -6.90 -1.07 18.61
CA GLN A 224 -7.78 -0.10 19.29
C GLN A 224 -9.03 0.29 18.49
N ILE A 225 -9.18 -0.21 17.27
CA ILE A 225 -10.39 -0.06 16.46
C ILE A 225 -11.38 -1.15 16.90
N SER A 226 -12.33 -0.74 17.74
CA SER A 226 -13.55 -1.47 18.09
C SER A 226 -14.66 -1.11 17.11
N LEU A 227 -15.37 -2.11 16.60
CA LEU A 227 -16.47 -1.97 15.64
C LEU A 227 -17.75 -2.56 16.22
#